data_AF-A0A0F9SR64-F1
#
_entry.id   AF-A0A0F9SR64-F1
#
_cell.length_a   1.000
_cell.length_b   1.000
_cell.length_c   1.000
_cell.angle_alpha   90.00
_cell.angle_beta   90.00
_cell.angle_gamma   90.00
#
_symmetry.space_group_name_H-M   'P 1'
#
loop_
_entity.id
_entity.type
_entity.pdbx_description
1 polymer ?
#
loop_
_entity_poly.entity_id
_entity_poly.type
_entity_poly.pdbx_seq_one_letter_code
_entity_poly.pdbx_strand_id
1 'polypeptide(L)' 'MPVTVRKIPVKGGKDFAIVEVATGKIKGRSSTKAQAQRSANVRNAVKHGFKPTGKPARR' A
#
# COMPACT_ATOMS: atom_id res chain seq x y z
N MET A 1 -5.13 5.40 8.97
CA MET A 1 -4.86 6.75 8.38
C MET A 1 -4.67 6.62 6.87
N PRO A 2 -4.69 7.68 6.04
CA PRO A 2 -4.42 7.53 4.60
C PRO A 2 -3.01 6.97 4.36
N VAL A 3 -2.84 6.20 3.27
CA VAL A 3 -1.55 5.63 2.88
C VAL A 3 -1.08 6.20 1.54
N THR A 4 0.24 6.31 1.38
CA THR A 4 0.93 6.77 0.16
C THR A 4 1.99 5.78 -0.27
N VAL A 5 2.40 5.81 -1.54
CA VAL A 5 3.47 4.96 -2.07
C VAL A 5 4.77 5.73 -2.07
N ARG A 6 5.82 5.17 -1.47
CA ARG A 6 7.18 5.71 -1.49
C ARG A 6 8.15 4.68 -2.04
N LYS A 7 9.13 5.12 -2.82
CA LYS A 7 10.23 4.26 -3.27
C LYS A 7 11.25 4.14 -2.14
N ILE A 8 11.57 2.92 -1.72
CA ILE A 8 12.51 2.66 -0.63
C ILE A 8 13.65 1.78 -1.18
N PRO A 9 14.92 2.15 -0.98
CA PRO A 9 16.03 1.27 -1.29
C PRO A 9 16.00 0.06 -0.34
N VAL A 10 16.11 -1.14 -0.90
CA VAL A 10 16.18 -2.39 -0.12
C VAL A 10 17.47 -3.10 -0.53
N LYS A 11 18.13 -3.82 0.39
CA LYS A 11 19.36 -4.55 0.06
C LYS A 11 19.06 -5.53 -1.08
N GLY A 12 19.65 -5.28 -2.27
CA GLY A 12 19.41 -6.07 -3.48
C GLY A 12 18.38 -5.51 -4.47
N GLY A 13 17.78 -4.33 -4.26
CA GLY A 13 16.84 -3.75 -5.22
C GLY A 13 16.16 -2.43 -4.80
N LYS A 14 15.12 -2.04 -5.54
CA LYS A 14 14.23 -0.90 -5.20
C LYS A 14 12.81 -1.42 -5.03
N ASP A 15 12.27 -1.35 -3.82
CA ASP A 15 10.86 -1.66 -3.56
C ASP A 15 10.03 -0.38 -3.49
N PHE A 16 8.73 -0.55 -3.73
CA PHE A 16 7.71 0.45 -3.46
C PHE A 16 7.00 0.06 -2.16
N ALA A 17 7.15 0.91 -1.15
CA ALA A 17 6.51 0.74 0.14
C ALA A 17 5.21 1.55 0.21
N ILE A 18 4.23 0.98 0.88
CA ILE A 18 2.96 1.62 1.20
C ILE A 18 3.08 2.14 2.63
N VAL A 19 3.12 3.47 2.78
CA VAL A 19 3.45 4.16 4.02
C VAL A 19 2.22 4.88 4.54
N GLU A 20 1.91 4.69 5.82
CA GLU A 20 0.88 5.45 6.51
C GLU A 20 1.32 6.89 6.72
N VAL A 21 0.53 7.86 6.25
CA VAL A 21 0.92 9.28 6.21
C VAL A 21 1.15 9.86 7.61
N ALA A 22 0.30 9.50 8.57
CA ALA A 22 0.34 10.07 9.92
C ALA A 22 1.48 9.53 10.79
N THR A 23 1.91 8.29 10.57
CA THR A 23 2.86 7.59 11.46
C THR A 23 4.18 7.25 10.79
N GLY A 24 4.27 7.38 9.47
CA GLY A 24 5.41 6.90 8.68
C GLY A 24 5.56 5.38 8.66
N LYS A 25 4.62 4.62 9.26
CA LYS A 25 4.72 3.16 9.35
C LYS A 25 4.48 2.51 7.98
N ILE A 26 5.33 1.54 7.65
CA ILE A 26 5.17 0.73 6.43
C ILE A 26 4.06 -0.30 6.67
N LYS A 27 3.03 -0.30 5.81
CA LYS A 27 1.90 -1.24 5.82
C LYS A 27 2.03 -2.34 4.77
N GLY A 28 3.01 -2.24 3.89
CA GLY A 28 3.27 -3.25 2.87
C GLY A 28 4.37 -2.82 1.91
N ARG A 29 4.89 -3.78 1.15
CA ARG A 29 5.90 -3.58 0.11
C ARG A 29 5.47 -4.27 -1.17
N SER A 30 5.95 -3.79 -2.30
CA SER A 30 5.79 -4.41 -3.61
C SER A 30 6.98 -4.09 -4.49
N SER A 31 7.31 -5.00 -5.40
CA SER A 31 8.42 -4.82 -6.35
C SER A 31 8.12 -3.78 -7.42
N THR A 32 6.84 -3.54 -7.73
CA THR A 32 6.42 -2.57 -8.76
C THR A 32 5.57 -1.45 -8.19
N LYS A 33 5.71 -0.25 -8.78
CA LYS A 33 4.90 0.93 -8.41
C LYS A 33 3.41 0.66 -8.59
N ALA A 34 3.04 -0.01 -9.67
CA ALA A 34 1.66 -0.32 -10.01
C ALA A 34 0.98 -1.20 -8.94
N GLN A 35 1.67 -2.24 -8.46
CA GLN A 35 1.16 -3.11 -7.39
C GLN A 35 1.02 -2.37 -6.05
N ALA A 36 2.02 -1.56 -5.68
CA ALA A 36 1.96 -0.74 -4.48
C ALA A 36 0.81 0.29 -4.56
N GLN A 37 0.62 0.93 -5.71
CA GLN A 37 -0.44 1.92 -5.92
C GLN A 37 -1.82 1.28 -5.87
N ARG A 38 -2.02 0.13 -6.53
CA ARG A 38 -3.28 -0.61 -6.45
C ARG A 38 -3.62 -0.96 -5.00
N SER A 39 -2.65 -1.44 -4.24
CA SER A 39 -2.83 -1.79 -2.83
C SER A 39 -3.10 -0.56 -1.94
N ALA A 40 -2.43 0.57 -2.19
CA ALA A 40 -2.67 1.83 -1.50
C ALA A 40 -4.08 2.36 -1.79
N ASN A 41 -4.51 2.33 -3.05
CA ASN A 41 -5.85 2.76 -3.46
C ASN A 41 -6.94 1.91 -2.81
N VAL A 42 -6.79 0.58 -2.78
CA VAL A 42 -7.74 -0.31 -2.10
C VAL A 42 -7.82 0.04 -0.60
N ARG A 43 -6.69 0.23 0.08
CA ARG A 43 -6.68 0.59 1.51
C ARG A 43 -7.34 1.94 1.78
N ASN A 44 -7.08 2.93 0.93
CA ASN A 44 -7.73 4.24 1.03
C ASN A 44 -9.23 4.11 0.75
N ALA A 45 -9.64 3.37 -0.28
CA ALA A 45 -11.05 3.13 -0.58
C ALA A 45 -11.77 2.43 0.57
N VAL A 46 -11.20 1.37 1.15
CA VAL A 46 -11.76 0.66 2.32
C VAL A 46 -11.99 1.61 3.49
N LYS A 47 -11.06 2.54 3.73
CA LYS A 47 -11.23 3.57 4.76
C LYS A 47 -12.41 4.49 4.47
N HIS A 48 -12.69 4.80 3.21
CA HIS A 48 -13.83 5.62 2.78
C HIS A 48 -15.14 4.83 2.61
N GLY A 49 -15.23 3.63 3.18
CA GLY A 49 -16.47 2.83 3.20
C GLY A 49 -16.64 1.92 1.99
N PHE A 50 -15.68 1.88 1.06
CA PHE A 50 -15.69 0.89 -0.01
C PHE A 50 -15.50 -0.52 0.57
N LYS A 51 -16.52 -1.36 0.44
CA LYS A 51 -16.41 -2.78 0.77
C LYS A 51 -16.09 -3.52 -0.52
N PRO A 52 -14.85 -4.02 -0.72
CA PRO A 52 -14.54 -4.83 -1.88
C PRO A 52 -15.45 -6.06 -1.87
N THR A 53 -16.36 -6.14 -2.85
CA THR A 53 -17.20 -7.31 -3.08
C THR A 53 -16.35 -8.37 -3.79
N GLY A 54 -15.55 -9.12 -3.01
CA GLY A 54 -14.63 -10.15 -3.51
C GLY A 54 -13.73 -10.71 -2.42
N LYS A 55 -12.94 -11.75 -2.75
CA LYS A 55 -11.96 -12.36 -1.83
C LYS A 55 -11.14 -11.27 -1.12
N PRO A 56 -10.88 -11.40 0.19
CA PRO A 56 -10.15 -10.39 0.96
C PRO A 56 -8.86 -10.01 0.23
N ALA A 57 -8.51 -8.73 0.25
CA ALA A 57 -7.29 -8.19 -0.32
C ALA A 57 -6.05 -8.64 0.50
N ARG A 58 -5.82 -9.96 0.52
CA ARG A 58 -4.81 -10.76 1.23
C ARG A 58 -4.81 -10.60 2.77
N ARG A 59 -4.70 -11.75 3.45
CA ARG A 59 -4.46 -11.85 4.90
C ARG A 59 -3.10 -11.28 5.26
#